data_AF-A0A5N5RM40-F1
#
_entry.id   AF-A0A5N5RM40-F1
#
_cell.length_a   1.000
_cell.length_b   1.000
_cell.length_c   1.000
_cell.angle_alpha   90.00
_cell.angle_beta   90.00
_cell.angle_gamma   90.00
#
_symmetry.space_group_name_H-M   'P 1'
#
loop_
_entity.id
_entity.type
_entity.pdbx_description
1 polymer ?
#
loop_
_entity_poly.entity_id
_entity_poly.type
_entity_poly.pdbx_seq_one_letter_code
_entity_poly.pdbx_strand_id
1 'polypeptide(L)'
;MTDSSRTPDRKDVDKLARAQQEAVRAARRELRRTFETVYNMYYGDPAGMRDALLDLVPAIARKYGDVGSVAAGEWFEQMRAKWFKDQTDIDATYQPDDTAMRGTIRRLAGHLWDEEDGTPADPDMMLRGLLANMDKWVKAGGRETIERASRRDARKPRYARVPQGPTCGFCIMLASRGFVYSSAEAAGGDMNDYHNDCDCEPIPSWDKKNPKIEGYDPDSLYERYSACRSTVENLLTEERYRKTYRDVFVPRYEGDEPKTFNQWVARQIAAEMDTRDRQWLYAGTPCPIDKETGAKPLSKEWNVGKGLTDQGFNVKFIKEINKNHIKTPDAYLNDVAWEFKIPDSWNSEKTIKNQFKKAEGKGTSKLLISNESNKAPAEAMKESIQLMMESQDFPYIDEVLFWDSKTGELTRFKRE
;
A
#
# COMPACT_ATOMS: atom_id res chain seq x y z
N MET A 1 -36.68 -14.62 8.34
CA MET A 1 -35.93 -13.71 9.24
C MET A 1 -34.52 -14.25 9.28
N THR A 2 -33.60 -13.63 8.55
CA THR A 2 -32.20 -14.04 8.46
C THR A 2 -31.57 -13.95 9.84
N ASP A 3 -31.11 -15.07 10.37
CA ASP A 3 -30.35 -15.17 11.61
C ASP A 3 -29.23 -14.12 11.57
N SER A 4 -29.27 -13.14 12.48
CA SER A 4 -28.27 -12.07 12.52
C SER A 4 -26.93 -12.74 12.79
N SER A 5 -25.98 -12.64 11.84
CA SER A 5 -24.65 -13.22 12.01
C SER A 5 -24.08 -12.75 13.34
N ARG A 6 -23.63 -13.69 14.18
CA ARG A 6 -22.98 -13.36 15.46
C ARG A 6 -21.49 -13.02 15.29
N THR A 7 -21.08 -12.80 14.04
CA THR A 7 -19.76 -12.24 13.69
C THR A 7 -19.60 -10.90 14.42
N PRO A 8 -18.38 -10.52 14.85
CA PRO A 8 -18.13 -9.21 15.46
C PRO A 8 -18.70 -8.09 14.58
N ASP A 9 -19.46 -7.17 15.19
CA ASP A 9 -20.00 -6.01 14.48
C ASP A 9 -18.95 -4.89 14.37
N ARG A 10 -19.28 -3.79 13.68
CA ARG A 10 -18.35 -2.67 13.51
C ARG A 10 -17.91 -2.08 14.85
N LYS A 11 -18.81 -2.01 15.85
CA LYS A 11 -18.47 -1.44 17.17
C LYS A 11 -17.48 -2.32 17.92
N ASP A 12 -17.64 -3.65 17.82
CA ASP A 12 -16.69 -4.61 18.40
C ASP A 12 -15.30 -4.43 17.77
N VAL A 13 -15.25 -4.34 16.44
CA VAL A 13 -14.01 -4.17 15.67
C VAL A 13 -13.34 -2.83 16.03
N ASP A 14 -14.11 -1.75 16.07
CA ASP A 14 -13.59 -0.43 16.46
C ASP A 14 -13.06 -0.40 17.90
N LYS A 15 -13.64 -1.19 18.81
CA LYS A 15 -13.17 -1.30 20.21
C LYS A 15 -11.77 -1.91 20.25
N LEU A 16 -11.54 -2.99 19.49
CA LEU A 16 -10.22 -3.60 19.35
C LEU A 16 -9.23 -2.60 18.75
N ALA A 17 -9.58 -1.98 17.62
CA ALA A 17 -8.72 -1.03 16.93
C ALA A 17 -8.34 0.16 17.83
N ARG A 18 -9.29 0.71 18.60
CA ARG A 18 -9.03 1.79 19.56
C ARG A 18 -8.03 1.37 20.64
N ALA A 19 -8.18 0.17 21.22
CA ALA A 19 -7.24 -0.33 22.23
C ALA A 19 -5.81 -0.46 21.67
N GLN A 20 -5.67 -1.02 20.46
CA GLN A 20 -4.37 -1.11 19.79
C GLN A 20 -3.75 0.28 19.53
N GLN A 21 -4.55 1.23 19.06
CA GLN A 21 -4.09 2.59 18.76
C GLN A 21 -3.71 3.37 20.02
N GLU A 22 -4.38 3.16 21.14
CA GLU A 22 -4.02 3.75 22.42
C GLU A 22 -2.68 3.24 22.94
N ALA A 23 -2.43 1.93 22.83
CA ALA A 23 -1.14 1.32 23.14
C ALA A 23 -0.02 1.90 22.26
N VAL A 24 -0.24 2.02 20.95
CA VAL A 24 0.71 2.66 20.02
C VAL A 24 0.99 4.11 20.40
N ARG A 25 -0.05 4.90 20.68
CA ARG A 25 0.11 6.31 21.07
C ARG A 25 0.94 6.44 22.35
N ALA A 26 0.74 5.55 23.32
CA ALA A 26 1.52 5.53 24.54
C ALA A 26 2.99 5.14 24.25
N ALA A 27 3.22 4.10 23.45
CA ALA A 27 4.57 3.67 23.05
C ALA A 27 5.33 4.74 22.28
N ARG A 28 4.69 5.41 21.30
CA ARG A 28 5.29 6.51 20.53
C ARG A 28 5.65 7.70 21.43
N ARG A 29 4.84 8.01 22.45
CA ARG A 29 5.17 9.06 23.43
C ARG A 29 6.37 8.69 24.29
N GLU A 30 6.43 7.46 24.80
CA GLU A 30 7.56 6.98 25.59
C GLU A 30 8.84 6.92 24.76
N LEU A 31 8.74 6.46 23.51
CA LEU A 31 9.87 6.43 22.57
C LEU A 31 10.42 7.82 22.29
N ARG A 32 9.60 8.85 22.05
CA ARG A 32 10.08 10.23 21.85
C ARG A 32 10.88 10.73 23.04
N ARG A 33 10.35 10.57 24.26
CA ARG A 33 11.01 10.99 25.50
C ARG A 33 12.32 10.23 25.73
N THR A 34 12.29 8.92 25.49
CA THR A 34 13.47 8.05 25.62
C THR A 34 14.54 8.47 24.61
N PHE A 35 14.15 8.73 23.36
CA PHE A 35 15.06 9.17 22.31
C PHE A 35 15.70 10.53 22.65
N GLU A 36 14.92 11.53 23.07
CA GLU A 36 15.46 12.82 23.53
C GLU A 36 16.44 12.66 24.70
N THR A 37 16.10 11.80 25.67
CA THR A 37 16.97 11.55 26.83
C THR A 37 18.29 10.91 26.41
N VAL A 38 18.24 9.86 25.58
CA VAL A 38 19.43 9.18 25.06
C VAL A 38 20.25 10.13 24.19
N TYR A 39 19.61 10.89 23.30
CA TYR A 39 20.29 11.85 22.44
C TYR A 39 21.08 12.88 23.25
N ASN A 40 20.49 13.44 24.31
CA ASN A 40 21.16 14.40 25.17
C ASN A 40 22.28 13.76 26.02
N MET A 41 22.09 12.52 26.48
CA MET A 41 23.08 11.80 27.28
C MET A 41 24.32 11.39 26.48
N TYR A 42 24.12 11.00 25.22
CA TYR A 42 25.17 10.55 24.30
C TYR A 42 25.44 11.60 23.21
N TYR A 43 25.30 12.90 23.53
CA TYR A 43 25.54 13.96 22.57
C TYR A 43 26.98 13.90 22.04
N GLY A 44 27.13 13.77 20.72
CA GLY A 44 28.44 13.57 20.07
C GLY A 44 28.98 12.14 20.11
N ASP A 45 28.22 11.16 20.64
CA ASP A 45 28.54 9.73 20.62
C ASP A 45 27.43 8.90 19.92
N PRO A 46 27.44 8.86 18.57
CA PRO A 46 26.51 8.06 17.79
C PRO A 46 26.49 6.57 18.15
N ALA A 47 27.63 6.00 18.53
CA ALA A 47 27.75 4.58 18.85
C ALA A 47 27.07 4.26 20.18
N GLY A 48 27.33 5.07 21.22
CA GLY A 48 26.66 4.94 22.51
C GLY A 48 25.15 5.14 22.41
N MET A 49 24.69 6.12 21.60
CA MET A 49 23.27 6.31 21.33
C MET A 49 22.63 5.08 20.66
N ARG A 50 23.25 4.53 19.62
CA ARG A 50 22.79 3.30 18.96
C ARG A 50 22.66 2.15 19.97
N ASP A 51 23.70 1.92 20.76
CA ASP A 51 23.77 0.77 21.67
C ASP A 51 22.72 0.85 22.79
N ALA A 52 22.49 2.05 23.35
CA ALA A 52 21.40 2.28 24.29
C ALA A 52 20.02 2.01 23.65
N LEU A 53 19.80 2.46 22.41
CA LEU A 53 18.52 2.26 21.71
C LEU A 53 18.27 0.80 21.32
N LEU A 54 19.32 -0.03 21.14
CA LEU A 54 19.18 -1.46 20.84
C LEU A 54 18.50 -2.26 21.95
N ASP A 55 18.54 -1.79 23.19
CA ASP A 55 17.88 -2.43 24.33
C ASP A 55 16.59 -1.71 24.72
N LEU A 56 16.57 -0.38 24.68
CA LEU A 56 15.41 0.43 25.10
C LEU A 56 14.23 0.31 24.13
N VAL A 57 14.47 0.35 22.82
CA VAL A 57 13.38 0.31 21.82
C VAL A 57 12.63 -1.02 21.87
N PRO A 58 13.28 -2.20 21.92
CA PRO A 58 12.56 -3.47 22.10
C PRO A 58 11.82 -3.58 23.42
N ALA A 59 12.36 -3.02 24.51
CA ALA A 59 11.67 -3.02 25.80
C ALA A 59 10.36 -2.21 25.75
N ILE A 60 10.35 -1.05 25.10
CA ILE A 60 9.13 -0.24 24.89
C ILE A 60 8.13 -1.01 24.03
N ALA A 61 8.58 -1.61 22.92
CA ALA A 61 7.72 -2.39 22.03
C ALA A 61 7.06 -3.57 22.75
N ARG A 62 7.82 -4.34 23.55
CA ARG A 62 7.29 -5.42 24.38
C ARG A 62 6.24 -4.94 25.38
N LYS A 63 6.60 -3.94 26.19
CA LYS A 63 5.74 -3.39 27.24
C LYS A 63 4.36 -2.99 26.70
N TYR A 64 4.31 -2.29 25.57
CA TYR A 64 3.05 -1.83 25.00
C TYR A 64 2.37 -2.86 24.10
N GLY A 65 3.14 -3.74 23.45
CA GLY A 65 2.60 -4.88 22.72
C GLY A 65 1.88 -5.88 23.64
N ASP A 66 2.40 -6.11 24.85
CA ASP A 66 1.73 -6.91 25.89
C ASP A 66 0.37 -6.32 26.28
N VAL A 67 0.28 -4.99 26.46
CA VAL A 67 -1.00 -4.30 26.72
C VAL A 67 -2.00 -4.55 25.59
N GLY A 68 -1.56 -4.44 24.33
CA GLY A 68 -2.38 -4.73 23.17
C GLY A 68 -2.78 -6.20 23.07
N SER A 69 -1.89 -7.12 23.47
CA SER A 69 -2.12 -8.56 23.48
C SER A 69 -3.20 -8.98 24.49
N VAL A 70 -3.12 -8.48 25.73
CA VAL A 70 -4.13 -8.76 26.77
C VAL A 70 -5.51 -8.25 26.33
N ALA A 71 -5.60 -7.00 25.85
CA ALA A 71 -6.86 -6.43 25.39
C ALA A 71 -7.45 -7.23 24.20
N ALA A 72 -6.60 -7.72 23.29
CA ALA A 72 -7.03 -8.56 22.18
C ALA A 72 -7.51 -9.95 22.63
N GLY A 73 -6.88 -10.52 23.66
CA GLY A 73 -7.31 -11.78 24.27
C GLY A 73 -8.70 -11.68 24.89
N GLU A 74 -8.91 -10.69 25.76
CA GLU A 74 -10.23 -10.41 26.35
C GLU A 74 -11.30 -10.14 25.30
N TRP A 75 -10.94 -9.39 24.25
CA TRP A 75 -11.82 -9.13 23.12
C TRP A 75 -12.19 -10.42 22.39
N PHE A 76 -11.21 -11.30 22.12
CA PHE A 76 -11.45 -12.58 21.45
C PHE A 76 -12.40 -13.47 22.26
N GLU A 77 -12.18 -13.57 23.57
CA GLU A 77 -13.06 -14.30 24.49
C GLU A 77 -14.50 -13.76 24.45
N GLN A 78 -14.67 -12.43 24.50
CA GLN A 78 -15.96 -11.77 24.39
C GLN A 78 -16.66 -12.11 23.06
N MET A 79 -15.92 -12.11 21.94
CA MET A 79 -16.48 -12.43 20.64
C MET A 79 -16.86 -13.92 20.54
N ARG A 80 -16.01 -14.81 21.05
CA ARG A 80 -16.27 -16.25 21.09
C ARG A 80 -17.48 -16.58 21.97
N ALA A 81 -17.66 -15.87 23.09
CA ALA A 81 -18.77 -16.06 24.02
C ALA A 81 -20.15 -15.76 23.40
N LYS A 82 -20.20 -14.97 22.31
CA LYS A 82 -21.44 -14.78 21.52
C LYS A 82 -21.89 -16.07 20.84
N TRP A 83 -20.97 -16.99 20.58
CA TRP A 83 -21.22 -18.26 19.89
C TRP A 83 -21.36 -19.43 20.83
N PHE A 84 -20.50 -19.50 21.85
CA PHE A 84 -20.37 -20.68 22.70
C PHE A 84 -20.26 -20.30 24.17
N LYS A 85 -20.68 -21.21 25.06
CA LYS A 85 -20.67 -21.00 26.52
C LYS A 85 -19.46 -21.62 27.21
N ASP A 86 -18.64 -22.39 26.49
CA ASP A 86 -17.40 -22.97 27.00
C ASP A 86 -16.30 -21.91 27.09
N GLN A 87 -15.47 -22.03 28.12
CA GLN A 87 -14.29 -21.19 28.29
C GLN A 87 -13.15 -21.72 27.41
N THR A 88 -12.29 -20.82 26.96
CA THR A 88 -11.02 -21.14 26.32
C THR A 88 -9.96 -20.27 26.95
N ASP A 89 -8.79 -20.84 27.20
CA ASP A 89 -7.65 -20.07 27.67
C ASP A 89 -6.97 -19.40 26.47
N ILE A 90 -6.85 -18.07 26.50
CA ILE A 90 -6.18 -17.31 25.46
C ILE A 90 -4.78 -16.95 25.93
N ASP A 91 -3.79 -17.58 25.31
CA ASP A 91 -2.39 -17.21 25.43
C ASP A 91 -2.18 -15.80 24.84
N ALA A 92 -2.19 -14.80 25.71
CA ALA A 92 -1.93 -13.38 25.42
C ALA A 92 -0.46 -13.00 25.75
N THR A 93 0.47 -13.94 25.65
CA THR A 93 1.89 -13.63 25.78
C THR A 93 2.38 -12.99 24.48
N TYR A 94 3.02 -11.82 24.56
CA TYR A 94 3.69 -11.22 23.41
C TYR A 94 5.21 -11.37 23.52
N GLN A 95 5.80 -12.02 22.52
CA GLN A 95 7.25 -12.22 22.41
C GLN A 95 7.69 -11.78 21.00
N PRO A 96 8.00 -10.48 20.80
CA PRO A 96 8.49 -10.01 19.51
C PRO A 96 9.78 -10.70 19.10
N ASP A 97 10.01 -10.78 17.78
CA ASP A 97 11.32 -11.10 17.26
C ASP A 97 12.29 -9.91 17.47
N ASP A 98 13.01 -9.98 18.58
CA ASP A 98 14.06 -9.03 18.94
C ASP A 98 15.18 -8.95 17.88
N THR A 99 15.44 -10.02 17.13
CA THR A 99 16.51 -10.05 16.14
C THR A 99 16.18 -9.13 14.97
N ALA A 100 14.99 -9.29 14.37
CA ALA A 100 14.51 -8.43 13.30
C ALA A 100 14.36 -6.97 13.74
N MET A 101 13.90 -6.75 14.98
CA MET A 101 13.77 -5.42 15.56
C MET A 101 15.13 -4.73 15.71
N ARG A 102 16.12 -5.42 16.30
CA ARG A 102 17.49 -4.92 16.45
C ARG A 102 18.15 -4.66 15.09
N GLY A 103 17.91 -5.50 14.09
CA GLY A 103 18.37 -5.27 12.72
C GLY A 103 17.83 -3.96 12.13
N THR A 104 16.53 -3.68 12.33
CA THR A 104 15.91 -2.42 11.92
C THR A 104 16.49 -1.21 12.64
N ILE A 105 16.70 -1.32 13.96
CA ILE A 105 17.30 -0.25 14.77
C ILE A 105 18.71 0.07 14.29
N ARG A 106 19.56 -0.94 14.05
CA ARG A 106 20.92 -0.75 13.52
C ARG A 106 20.91 -0.04 12.17
N ARG A 107 19.99 -0.43 11.27
CA ARG A 107 19.85 0.23 9.97
C ARG A 107 19.46 1.71 10.12
N LEU A 108 18.48 2.01 10.96
CA LEU A 108 18.04 3.39 11.19
C LEU A 108 19.09 4.24 11.91
N ALA A 109 19.93 3.61 12.73
CA ALA A 109 21.03 4.28 13.40
C ALA A 109 22.05 4.86 12.43
N GLY A 110 22.12 4.38 11.18
CA GLY A 110 22.98 4.97 10.14
C GLY A 110 22.83 6.50 10.02
N HIS A 111 21.64 7.04 10.26
CA HIS A 111 21.39 8.48 10.26
C HIS A 111 22.01 9.26 11.44
N LEU A 112 22.67 8.59 12.39
CA LEU A 112 23.43 9.23 13.45
C LEU A 112 24.85 9.61 13.02
N TRP A 113 25.27 9.21 11.82
CA TRP A 113 26.57 9.53 11.24
C TRP A 113 26.41 10.43 10.02
N ASP A 114 27.42 11.25 9.76
CA ASP A 114 27.57 11.91 8.47
C ASP A 114 27.86 10.84 7.40
N GLU A 115 27.25 10.97 6.23
CA GLU A 115 27.50 10.09 5.10
C GLU A 115 28.81 10.47 4.39
N GLU A 116 29.42 9.51 3.68
CA GLU A 116 30.66 9.74 2.93
C GLU A 116 30.52 10.80 1.83
N ASP A 117 29.30 11.04 1.35
CA ASP A 117 28.98 12.05 0.33
C ASP A 117 28.82 13.47 0.90
N GLY A 118 29.01 13.64 2.22
CA GLY A 118 28.90 14.91 2.92
C GLY A 118 27.48 15.24 3.40
N THR A 119 26.51 14.33 3.24
CA THR A 119 25.19 14.47 3.88
C THR A 119 25.36 14.41 5.41
N PRO A 120 24.89 15.43 6.14
CA PRO A 120 25.08 15.46 7.60
C PRO A 120 24.16 14.46 8.31
N ALA A 121 24.54 14.05 9.51
CA ALA A 121 23.71 13.24 10.39
C ALA A 121 22.31 13.87 10.59
N ASP A 122 21.27 13.05 10.52
CA ASP A 122 19.86 13.42 10.75
C ASP A 122 19.23 12.48 11.80
N PRO A 123 19.47 12.74 13.11
CA PRO A 123 18.83 11.97 14.19
C PRO A 123 17.29 11.99 14.13
N ASP A 124 16.68 13.04 13.59
CA ASP A 124 15.23 13.10 13.42
C ASP A 124 14.75 12.08 12.39
N MET A 125 15.55 11.75 11.37
CA MET A 125 15.25 10.67 10.43
C MET A 125 15.21 9.31 11.13
N MET A 126 16.17 9.05 12.02
CA MET A 126 16.15 7.85 12.85
C MET A 126 14.87 7.81 13.71
N LEU A 127 14.55 8.90 14.41
CA LEU A 127 13.35 8.97 15.25
C LEU A 127 12.06 8.75 14.44
N ARG A 128 11.92 9.38 13.26
CA ARG A 128 10.78 9.16 12.35
C ARG A 128 10.66 7.68 11.97
N GLY A 129 11.77 7.04 11.61
CA GLY A 129 11.80 5.62 11.29
C GLY A 129 11.41 4.73 12.47
N LEU A 130 11.92 5.00 13.67
CA LEU A 130 11.59 4.24 14.88
C LEU A 130 10.11 4.38 15.25
N LEU A 131 9.54 5.58 15.13
CA LEU A 131 8.12 5.83 15.40
C LEU A 131 7.20 5.11 14.42
N ALA A 132 7.58 5.04 13.13
CA ALA A 132 6.84 4.29 12.12
C ALA A 132 6.83 2.78 12.45
N ASN A 133 7.98 2.21 12.81
CA ASN A 133 8.09 0.79 13.16
C ASN A 133 7.46 0.44 14.52
N MET A 134 7.48 1.37 15.48
CA MET A 134 6.85 1.17 16.79
C MET A 134 5.34 0.89 16.69
N ASP A 135 4.66 1.49 15.71
CA ASP A 135 3.25 1.18 15.41
C ASP A 135 3.06 -0.29 15.01
N LYS A 136 3.90 -0.78 14.10
CA LYS A 136 3.89 -2.18 13.65
C LYS A 136 4.17 -3.12 14.82
N TRP A 137 5.25 -2.88 15.58
CA TRP A 137 5.68 -3.77 16.66
C TRP A 137 4.63 -3.84 17.77
N VAL A 138 4.08 -2.71 18.22
CA VAL A 138 3.08 -2.73 19.29
C VAL A 138 1.79 -3.43 18.86
N LYS A 139 1.29 -3.15 17.64
CA LYS A 139 0.07 -3.82 17.13
C LYS A 139 0.26 -5.32 16.90
N ALA A 140 1.48 -5.78 16.68
CA ALA A 140 1.77 -7.19 16.47
C ALA A 140 1.31 -8.03 17.68
N GLY A 141 1.42 -7.52 18.92
CA GLY A 141 0.93 -8.21 20.11
C GLY A 141 -0.55 -8.58 20.03
N GLY A 142 -1.42 -7.61 19.72
CA GLY A 142 -2.86 -7.89 19.56
C GLY A 142 -3.18 -8.80 18.37
N ARG A 143 -2.55 -8.52 17.23
CA ARG A 143 -2.78 -9.25 15.98
C ARG A 143 -2.38 -10.72 16.09
N GLU A 144 -1.18 -10.98 16.59
CA GLU A 144 -0.67 -12.34 16.81
C GLU A 144 -1.50 -13.10 17.84
N THR A 145 -2.03 -12.41 18.86
CA THR A 145 -2.91 -13.03 19.86
C THR A 145 -4.18 -13.57 19.19
N ILE A 146 -4.86 -12.76 18.38
CA ILE A 146 -6.08 -13.17 17.69
C ILE A 146 -5.79 -14.26 16.65
N GLU A 147 -4.71 -14.11 15.88
CA GLU A 147 -4.31 -15.11 14.88
C GLU A 147 -3.97 -16.46 15.54
N ARG A 148 -3.23 -16.45 16.65
CA ARG A 148 -2.88 -17.63 17.45
C ARG A 148 -4.11 -18.25 18.11
N ALA A 149 -4.99 -17.44 18.70
CA ALA A 149 -6.23 -17.89 19.31
C ALA A 149 -7.14 -18.56 18.27
N SER A 150 -7.30 -17.93 17.11
CA SER A 150 -8.10 -18.46 16.00
C SER A 150 -7.56 -19.80 15.49
N ARG A 151 -6.23 -19.94 15.39
CA ARG A 151 -5.56 -21.19 14.99
C ARG A 151 -5.71 -22.31 16.02
N ARG A 152 -5.68 -21.98 17.32
CA ARG A 152 -5.77 -22.95 18.43
C ARG A 152 -7.21 -23.32 18.80
N ASP A 153 -8.20 -22.49 18.45
CA ASP A 153 -9.60 -22.75 18.77
C ASP A 153 -10.08 -24.06 18.11
N ALA A 154 -10.61 -24.98 18.92
CA ALA A 154 -11.13 -26.28 18.49
C ALA A 154 -12.24 -26.17 17.41
N ARG A 155 -12.95 -25.05 17.35
CA ARG A 155 -14.01 -24.78 16.37
C ARG A 155 -13.46 -24.35 15.01
N LYS A 156 -12.15 -24.05 14.92
CA LYS A 156 -11.43 -23.65 13.70
C LYS A 156 -12.13 -22.49 12.97
N PRO A 157 -12.32 -21.32 13.62
CA PRO A 157 -12.84 -20.14 12.95
C PRO A 157 -11.92 -19.76 11.79
N ARG A 158 -12.50 -19.05 10.82
CA ARG A 158 -11.71 -18.31 9.83
C ARG A 158 -11.62 -16.87 10.28
N TYR A 159 -10.57 -16.16 9.88
CA TYR A 159 -10.46 -14.73 10.07
C TYR A 159 -10.32 -13.99 8.74
N ALA A 160 -10.65 -12.71 8.78
CA ALA A 160 -10.44 -11.75 7.69
C ALA A 160 -9.56 -10.61 8.18
N ARG A 161 -8.84 -9.95 7.27
CA ARG A 161 -8.20 -8.66 7.57
C ARG A 161 -9.22 -7.56 7.30
N VAL A 162 -9.59 -6.81 8.34
CA VAL A 162 -10.62 -5.77 8.24
C VAL A 162 -9.99 -4.40 8.42
N PRO A 163 -9.91 -3.58 7.36
CA PRO A 163 -9.44 -2.20 7.46
C PRO A 163 -10.36 -1.35 8.34
N GLN A 164 -9.79 -0.36 9.01
CA GLN A 164 -10.50 0.59 9.88
C GLN A 164 -10.73 1.94 9.20
N GLY A 165 -10.20 2.10 7.99
CA GLY A 165 -10.41 3.24 7.11
C GLY A 165 -9.56 3.13 5.84
N PRO A 166 -9.37 4.26 5.15
CA PRO A 166 -8.46 4.37 4.01
C PRO A 166 -7.05 3.90 4.36
N THR A 167 -6.59 2.86 3.65
CA THR A 167 -5.32 2.19 3.91
C THR A 167 -4.56 1.94 2.60
N CYS A 168 -3.36 1.37 2.67
CA CYS A 168 -2.55 1.12 1.46
C CYS A 168 -3.14 -0.01 0.60
N GLY A 169 -2.70 -0.08 -0.64
CA GLY A 169 -3.10 -1.10 -1.62
C GLY A 169 -2.84 -2.52 -1.15
N PHE A 170 -1.70 -2.78 -0.49
CA PHE A 170 -1.39 -4.10 0.06
C PHE A 170 -2.43 -4.56 1.10
N CYS A 171 -2.89 -3.66 1.96
CA CYS A 171 -3.90 -3.99 2.98
C CYS A 171 -5.27 -4.25 2.37
N ILE A 172 -5.65 -3.47 1.35
CA ILE A 172 -6.88 -3.69 0.60
C ILE A 172 -6.83 -5.03 -0.13
N MET A 173 -5.70 -5.40 -0.72
CA MET A 173 -5.49 -6.72 -1.34
C MET A 173 -5.65 -7.88 -0.33
N LEU A 174 -5.14 -7.72 0.90
CA LEU A 174 -5.30 -8.76 1.94
C LEU A 174 -6.74 -8.79 2.48
N ALA A 175 -7.38 -7.64 2.61
CA ALA A 175 -8.76 -7.51 3.04
C ALA A 175 -9.74 -8.08 2.02
N SER A 176 -9.50 -7.89 0.72
CA SER A 176 -10.39 -8.37 -0.33
C SER A 176 -10.54 -9.89 -0.37
N ARG A 177 -9.69 -10.65 0.34
CA ARG A 177 -9.82 -12.11 0.42
C ARG A 177 -10.96 -12.56 1.34
N GLY A 178 -11.48 -11.69 2.22
CA GLY A 178 -12.56 -12.05 3.14
C GLY A 178 -12.15 -13.06 4.20
N PHE A 179 -13.12 -13.83 4.70
CA PHE A 179 -12.95 -14.82 5.78
C PHE A 179 -12.41 -16.15 5.23
N VAL A 180 -11.19 -16.13 4.69
CA VAL A 180 -10.54 -17.33 4.13
C VAL A 180 -9.39 -17.84 4.99
N TYR A 181 -8.90 -17.02 5.91
CA TYR A 181 -7.68 -17.33 6.65
C TYR A 181 -7.96 -18.28 7.82
N SER A 182 -7.27 -19.41 7.85
CA SER A 182 -7.25 -20.35 8.99
C SER A 182 -5.94 -20.31 9.78
N SER A 183 -4.89 -19.71 9.21
CA SER A 183 -3.59 -19.45 9.82
C SER A 183 -2.89 -18.30 9.09
N ALA A 184 -1.72 -17.85 9.56
CA ALA A 184 -0.90 -16.86 8.85
C ALA A 184 -0.36 -17.42 7.52
N GLU A 185 -0.01 -18.71 7.48
CA GLU A 185 0.43 -19.41 6.27
C GLU A 185 -0.70 -19.50 5.23
N ALA A 186 -1.91 -19.85 5.66
CA ALA A 186 -3.10 -19.82 4.80
C ALA A 186 -3.45 -18.40 4.32
N ALA A 187 -2.89 -17.37 4.96
CA ALA A 187 -3.02 -15.98 4.58
C ALA A 187 -1.91 -15.46 3.66
N GLY A 188 -1.05 -16.35 3.15
CA GLY A 188 0.00 -16.01 2.18
C GLY A 188 1.42 -16.03 2.76
N GLY A 189 1.63 -16.55 3.98
CA GLY A 189 2.95 -16.66 4.60
C GLY A 189 3.62 -15.30 4.74
N ASP A 190 4.86 -15.15 4.26
CA ASP A 190 5.62 -13.89 4.19
C ASP A 190 4.86 -12.74 3.50
N MET A 191 3.82 -13.04 2.72
CA MET A 191 2.95 -12.05 2.07
C MET A 191 1.74 -11.66 2.92
N ASN A 192 1.74 -11.99 4.21
CA ASN A 192 0.72 -11.58 5.19
C ASN A 192 1.28 -10.59 6.24
N ASP A 193 2.53 -10.15 6.07
CA ASP A 193 3.20 -9.24 6.97
C ASP A 193 2.48 -7.90 7.07
N TYR A 194 2.30 -7.44 8.31
CA TYR A 194 1.86 -6.07 8.55
C TYR A 194 3.00 -5.09 8.26
N HIS A 195 2.70 -3.98 7.58
CA HIS A 195 3.63 -2.87 7.39
C HIS A 195 3.38 -1.75 8.41
N ASN A 196 4.25 -0.75 8.38
CA ASN A 196 4.15 0.44 9.23
C ASN A 196 2.85 1.19 8.95
N ASP A 197 2.20 1.69 10.00
CA ASP A 197 0.94 2.43 9.92
C ASP A 197 -0.23 1.64 9.29
N CYS A 198 -0.19 0.29 9.28
CA CYS A 198 -1.40 -0.49 8.98
C CYS A 198 -2.44 -0.31 10.09
N ASP A 199 -3.68 -0.04 9.70
CA ASP A 199 -4.85 0.04 10.56
C ASP A 199 -5.70 -1.25 10.58
N CYS A 200 -5.38 -2.22 9.72
CA CYS A 200 -6.06 -3.50 9.61
C CYS A 200 -6.08 -4.32 10.91
N GLU A 201 -7.23 -4.92 11.23
CA GLU A 201 -7.38 -5.87 12.34
C GLU A 201 -7.75 -7.28 11.84
N PRO A 202 -7.18 -8.36 12.41
CA PRO A 202 -7.61 -9.72 12.13
C PRO A 202 -8.90 -10.01 12.89
N ILE A 203 -10.01 -10.23 12.17
CA ILE A 203 -11.33 -10.43 12.76
C ILE A 203 -11.79 -11.88 12.52
N PRO A 204 -11.93 -12.70 13.58
CA PRO A 204 -12.43 -14.07 13.45
C PRO A 204 -13.94 -14.10 13.23
N SER A 205 -14.41 -15.13 12.55
CA SER A 205 -15.80 -15.54 12.55
C SER A 205 -15.93 -17.05 12.62
N TRP A 206 -16.90 -17.49 13.42
CA TRP A 206 -17.34 -18.89 13.50
C TRP A 206 -18.55 -19.16 12.58
N ASP A 207 -19.04 -18.13 11.87
CA ASP A 207 -20.07 -18.27 10.84
C ASP A 207 -19.45 -18.90 9.59
N LYS A 208 -19.65 -20.22 9.42
CA LYS A 208 -19.09 -20.95 8.28
C LYS A 208 -19.80 -20.67 6.96
N LYS A 209 -21.01 -20.08 7.02
CA LYS A 209 -21.86 -19.91 5.83
C LYS A 209 -21.83 -18.48 5.34
N ASN A 210 -21.92 -17.50 6.24
CA ASN A 210 -22.11 -16.11 5.85
C ASN A 210 -21.52 -15.11 6.86
N PRO A 211 -20.20 -15.12 7.08
CA PRO A 211 -19.57 -14.18 7.99
C PRO A 211 -19.69 -12.75 7.44
N LYS A 212 -20.28 -11.84 8.22
CA LYS A 212 -20.58 -10.47 7.81
C LYS A 212 -20.24 -9.47 8.90
N ILE A 213 -19.61 -8.37 8.50
CA ILE A 213 -19.31 -7.21 9.35
C ILE A 213 -19.88 -5.98 8.65
N GLU A 214 -20.60 -5.13 9.39
CA GLU A 214 -21.14 -3.89 8.86
C GLU A 214 -20.02 -3.00 8.27
N GLY A 215 -20.23 -2.49 7.06
CA GLY A 215 -19.27 -1.63 6.36
C GLY A 215 -18.02 -2.36 5.85
N TYR A 216 -17.97 -3.70 5.88
CA TYR A 216 -16.89 -4.48 5.30
C TYR A 216 -17.45 -5.40 4.22
N ASP A 217 -17.08 -5.09 2.99
CA ASP A 217 -17.46 -5.85 1.80
C ASP A 217 -16.20 -6.33 1.07
N PRO A 218 -15.74 -7.56 1.32
CA PRO A 218 -14.55 -8.10 0.66
C PRO A 218 -14.72 -8.24 -0.86
N ASP A 219 -15.94 -8.45 -1.36
CA ASP A 219 -16.19 -8.60 -2.79
C ASP A 219 -15.99 -7.27 -3.51
N SER A 220 -16.55 -6.18 -2.97
CA SER A 220 -16.28 -4.82 -3.46
C SER A 220 -14.79 -4.46 -3.43
N LEU A 221 -14.07 -4.84 -2.37
CA LEU A 221 -12.61 -4.64 -2.30
C LEU A 221 -11.89 -5.48 -3.37
N TYR A 222 -12.37 -6.69 -3.65
CA TYR A 222 -11.82 -7.58 -4.65
C TYR A 222 -12.02 -7.08 -6.08
N GLU A 223 -13.14 -6.45 -6.38
CA GLU A 223 -13.38 -5.78 -7.66
C GLU A 223 -12.33 -4.69 -7.92
N ARG A 224 -12.05 -3.85 -6.93
CA ARG A 224 -11.02 -2.79 -7.03
C ARG A 224 -9.60 -3.35 -7.13
N TYR A 225 -9.29 -4.39 -6.36
CA TYR A 225 -8.04 -5.15 -6.50
C TYR A 225 -7.91 -5.72 -7.91
N SER A 226 -8.98 -6.31 -8.46
CA SER A 226 -8.97 -6.94 -9.79
C SER A 226 -8.80 -5.90 -10.91
N ALA A 227 -9.43 -4.74 -10.80
CA ALA A 227 -9.23 -3.63 -11.73
C ALA A 227 -7.77 -3.13 -11.73
N CYS A 228 -7.16 -2.98 -10.55
CA CYS A 228 -5.75 -2.60 -10.43
C CYS A 228 -4.82 -3.70 -10.96
N ARG A 229 -5.11 -4.97 -10.67
CA ARG A 229 -4.35 -6.11 -11.21
C ARG A 229 -4.39 -6.12 -12.75
N SER A 230 -5.57 -5.96 -13.34
CA SER A 230 -5.76 -5.90 -14.80
C SER A 230 -4.94 -4.75 -15.41
N THR A 231 -4.89 -3.60 -14.72
CA THR A 231 -4.12 -2.42 -15.19
C THR A 231 -2.65 -2.73 -15.44
N VAL A 232 -2.03 -3.62 -14.66
CA VAL A 232 -0.60 -3.96 -14.78
C VAL A 232 -0.36 -5.37 -15.31
N GLU A 233 -1.38 -6.09 -15.78
CA GLU A 233 -1.27 -7.51 -16.10
C GLU A 233 -0.20 -7.81 -17.16
N ASN A 234 -0.08 -6.96 -18.17
CA ASN A 234 0.97 -7.04 -19.20
C ASN A 234 2.40 -6.92 -18.65
N LEU A 235 2.57 -6.35 -17.45
CA LEU A 235 3.85 -6.17 -16.79
C LEU A 235 4.22 -7.34 -15.86
N LEU A 236 3.32 -8.29 -15.59
CA LEU A 236 3.50 -9.36 -14.61
C LEU A 236 4.10 -10.62 -15.25
N THR A 237 5.22 -10.47 -15.98
CA THR A 237 5.89 -11.57 -16.69
C THR A 237 7.14 -12.05 -15.93
N GLU A 238 7.47 -13.34 -16.05
CA GLU A 238 8.69 -13.92 -15.47
C GLU A 238 9.95 -13.27 -16.06
N GLU A 239 9.93 -12.94 -17.36
CA GLU A 239 11.02 -12.26 -18.05
C GLU A 239 11.33 -10.90 -17.40
N ARG A 240 10.29 -10.07 -17.20
CA ARG A 240 10.44 -8.77 -16.57
C ARG A 240 10.90 -8.89 -15.12
N TYR A 241 10.29 -9.80 -14.35
CA TYR A 241 10.73 -10.10 -12.98
C TYR A 241 12.23 -10.44 -12.92
N ARG A 242 12.71 -11.26 -13.84
CA ARG A 242 14.13 -11.61 -13.90
C ARG A 242 15.00 -10.41 -14.23
N LYS A 243 14.70 -9.73 -15.34
CA LYS A 243 15.50 -8.63 -15.87
C LYS A 243 15.54 -7.40 -14.94
N THR A 244 14.40 -7.02 -14.36
CA THR A 244 14.27 -5.75 -13.63
C THR A 244 14.37 -5.91 -12.11
N TYR A 245 14.39 -7.14 -11.58
CA TYR A 245 14.40 -7.38 -10.13
C TYR A 245 15.34 -8.50 -9.70
N ARG A 246 15.14 -9.74 -10.17
CA ARG A 246 15.89 -10.90 -9.64
C ARG A 246 17.36 -10.90 -10.04
N ASP A 247 17.65 -10.76 -11.33
CA ASP A 247 19.00 -10.96 -11.88
C ASP A 247 19.90 -9.73 -11.60
N VAL A 248 19.30 -8.59 -11.26
CA VAL A 248 19.98 -7.36 -10.81
C VAL A 248 19.90 -7.13 -9.30
N PHE A 249 19.37 -8.10 -8.54
CA PHE A 249 19.22 -7.97 -7.09
C PHE A 249 20.57 -7.85 -6.40
N VAL A 250 20.70 -6.82 -5.55
CA VAL A 250 21.90 -6.62 -4.71
C VAL A 250 21.48 -6.81 -3.25
N PRO A 251 21.93 -7.90 -2.58
CA PRO A 251 21.69 -8.10 -1.16
C PRO A 251 22.18 -6.92 -0.34
N ARG A 252 21.35 -6.41 0.58
CA ARG A 252 21.76 -5.31 1.47
C ARG A 252 22.42 -5.80 2.75
N TYR A 253 22.22 -7.07 3.11
CA TYR A 253 22.77 -7.70 4.31
C TYR A 253 22.88 -9.21 4.12
N GLU A 254 23.58 -9.87 5.03
CA GLU A 254 23.75 -11.32 5.04
C GLU A 254 22.38 -12.03 5.12
N GLY A 255 22.13 -12.95 4.18
CA GLY A 255 20.86 -13.68 4.08
C GLY A 255 19.72 -12.92 3.40
N ASP A 256 19.97 -11.73 2.83
CA ASP A 256 18.98 -11.02 2.01
C ASP A 256 18.84 -11.70 0.64
N GLU A 257 17.65 -12.21 0.34
CA GLU A 257 17.35 -12.93 -0.89
C GLU A 257 16.27 -12.22 -1.72
N PRO A 258 16.34 -12.31 -3.06
CA PRO A 258 15.29 -11.78 -3.91
C PRO A 258 13.98 -12.52 -3.62
N LYS A 259 12.92 -11.72 -3.58
CA LYS A 259 11.56 -12.19 -3.37
C LYS A 259 11.13 -13.06 -4.53
N THR A 260 10.35 -14.12 -4.26
CA THR A 260 9.89 -15.05 -5.31
C THR A 260 9.02 -14.34 -6.34
N PHE A 261 8.82 -14.94 -7.52
CA PHE A 261 7.98 -14.36 -8.57
C PHE A 261 6.59 -13.96 -8.07
N ASN A 262 5.89 -14.85 -7.35
CA ASN A 262 4.57 -14.55 -6.78
C ASN A 262 4.60 -13.40 -5.75
N GLN A 263 5.66 -13.34 -4.95
CA GLN A 263 5.84 -12.25 -3.99
C GLN A 263 6.11 -10.91 -4.71
N TRP A 264 6.86 -10.94 -5.81
CA TRP A 264 7.08 -9.78 -6.66
C TRP A 264 5.79 -9.35 -7.36
N VAL A 265 5.02 -10.27 -7.94
CA VAL A 265 3.72 -10.01 -8.59
C VAL A 265 2.77 -9.28 -7.64
N ALA A 266 2.56 -9.80 -6.43
CA ALA A 266 1.64 -9.16 -5.51
C ALA A 266 2.14 -7.78 -5.04
N ARG A 267 3.46 -7.56 -4.97
CA ARG A 267 4.03 -6.22 -4.74
C ARG A 267 3.79 -5.27 -5.90
N GLN A 268 3.87 -5.73 -7.15
CA GLN A 268 3.55 -4.90 -8.32
C GLN A 268 2.07 -4.48 -8.32
N ILE A 269 1.18 -5.41 -7.98
CA ILE A 269 -0.27 -5.10 -7.87
C ILE A 269 -0.54 -4.14 -6.71
N ALA A 270 0.05 -4.38 -5.53
CA ALA A 270 -0.08 -3.47 -4.39
C ALA A 270 0.48 -2.06 -4.72
N ALA A 271 1.61 -1.99 -5.41
CA ALA A 271 2.18 -0.71 -5.86
C ALA A 271 1.27 -0.01 -6.88
N GLU A 272 0.59 -0.75 -7.76
CA GLU A 272 -0.42 -0.17 -8.66
C GLU A 272 -1.61 0.39 -7.87
N MET A 273 -2.11 -0.38 -6.91
CA MET A 273 -3.18 0.07 -6.02
C MET A 273 -2.77 1.34 -5.26
N ASP A 274 -1.53 1.43 -4.77
CA ASP A 274 -1.02 2.61 -4.05
C ASP A 274 -0.94 3.88 -4.91
N THR A 275 -1.07 3.77 -6.24
CA THR A 275 -1.22 4.95 -7.11
C THR A 275 -2.66 5.49 -7.14
N ARG A 276 -3.62 4.80 -6.53
CA ARG A 276 -5.03 5.21 -6.43
C ARG A 276 -5.31 5.98 -5.15
N ASP A 277 -6.41 6.72 -5.15
CA ASP A 277 -6.93 7.37 -3.96
C ASP A 277 -7.31 6.32 -2.91
N ARG A 278 -6.87 6.53 -1.66
CA ARG A 278 -7.08 5.56 -0.57
C ARG A 278 -8.54 5.44 -0.17
N GLN A 279 -9.32 6.51 -0.28
CA GLN A 279 -10.75 6.49 0.01
C GLN A 279 -11.50 5.73 -1.09
N TRP A 280 -11.10 5.90 -2.36
CA TRP A 280 -11.62 5.07 -3.45
C TRP A 280 -11.30 3.59 -3.25
N LEU A 281 -10.05 3.24 -2.91
CA LEU A 281 -9.68 1.84 -2.65
C LEU A 281 -10.50 1.22 -1.51
N TYR A 282 -10.73 1.99 -0.45
CA TYR A 282 -11.46 1.52 0.72
C TYR A 282 -12.97 1.41 0.46
N ALA A 283 -13.60 2.48 -0.01
CA ALA A 283 -15.06 2.62 -0.05
C ALA A 283 -15.66 2.65 -1.46
N GLY A 284 -14.85 2.63 -2.52
CA GLY A 284 -15.33 2.81 -3.91
C GLY A 284 -15.91 4.19 -4.19
N THR A 285 -15.63 5.18 -3.34
CA THR A 285 -16.12 6.56 -3.54
C THR A 285 -15.42 7.18 -4.75
N PRO A 286 -16.17 7.64 -5.78
CA PRO A 286 -15.56 8.28 -6.95
C PRO A 286 -14.70 9.48 -6.56
N CYS A 287 -13.57 9.64 -7.24
CA CYS A 287 -12.65 10.73 -6.96
C CYS A 287 -13.15 12.08 -7.54
N PRO A 288 -12.74 13.22 -6.97
CA PRO A 288 -12.96 14.52 -7.59
C PRO A 288 -12.21 14.70 -8.93
N ILE A 289 -12.82 15.51 -9.79
CA ILE A 289 -12.22 16.13 -10.98
C ILE A 289 -12.30 17.65 -10.85
N ASP A 290 -11.16 18.33 -11.03
CA ASP A 290 -11.04 19.77 -10.88
C ASP A 290 -10.03 20.36 -11.87
N LYS A 291 -9.86 21.68 -11.85
CA LYS A 291 -8.88 22.41 -12.66
C LYS A 291 -8.39 23.67 -11.98
N GLU A 292 -7.16 24.06 -12.26
CA GLU A 292 -6.62 25.33 -11.82
C GLU A 292 -7.38 26.52 -12.41
N THR A 293 -7.36 27.64 -11.69
CA THR A 293 -7.98 28.88 -12.17
C THR A 293 -7.36 29.32 -13.50
N GLY A 294 -8.19 29.35 -14.54
CA GLY A 294 -7.77 29.73 -15.91
C GLY A 294 -7.32 28.56 -16.78
N ALA A 295 -7.27 27.32 -16.25
CA ALA A 295 -7.09 26.13 -17.07
C ALA A 295 -8.31 25.90 -17.98
N LYS A 296 -8.05 25.50 -19.22
CA LYS A 296 -9.06 25.28 -20.27
C LYS A 296 -8.86 23.91 -20.93
N PRO A 297 -9.04 22.80 -20.18
CA PRO A 297 -8.95 21.47 -20.77
C PRO A 297 -9.98 21.31 -21.89
N LEU A 298 -9.61 20.59 -22.94
CA LEU A 298 -10.51 20.24 -24.03
C LEU A 298 -11.62 19.31 -23.52
N SER A 299 -12.78 19.31 -24.18
CA SER A 299 -13.91 18.43 -23.79
C SER A 299 -13.52 16.95 -23.75
N LYS A 300 -12.67 16.51 -24.68
CA LYS A 300 -12.15 15.14 -24.71
C LYS A 300 -11.24 14.82 -23.52
N GLU A 301 -10.40 15.77 -23.10
CA GLU A 301 -9.54 15.63 -21.90
C GLU A 301 -10.40 15.53 -20.65
N TRP A 302 -11.41 16.39 -20.53
CA TRP A 302 -12.34 16.36 -19.42
C TRP A 302 -13.12 15.04 -19.33
N ASN A 303 -13.56 14.48 -20.47
CA ASN A 303 -14.24 13.19 -20.50
C ASN A 303 -13.33 12.04 -20.06
N VAL A 304 -12.09 12.01 -20.54
CA VAL A 304 -11.10 11.04 -20.06
C VAL A 304 -10.85 11.22 -18.56
N GLY A 305 -10.67 12.46 -18.11
CA GLY A 305 -10.55 12.79 -16.68
C GLY A 305 -11.70 12.21 -15.85
N LYS A 306 -12.95 12.38 -16.30
CA LYS A 306 -14.11 11.79 -15.61
C LYS A 306 -14.01 10.27 -15.49
N GLY A 307 -13.68 9.58 -16.57
CA GLY A 307 -13.51 8.12 -16.54
C GLY A 307 -12.42 7.67 -15.55
N LEU A 308 -11.34 8.43 -15.44
CA LEU A 308 -10.26 8.15 -14.47
C LEU A 308 -10.72 8.30 -13.02
N THR A 309 -11.71 9.15 -12.73
CA THR A 309 -12.24 9.29 -11.36
C THR A 309 -12.90 8.01 -10.84
N ASP A 310 -13.54 7.25 -11.73
CA ASP A 310 -14.15 5.96 -11.42
C ASP A 310 -13.08 4.87 -11.21
N GLN A 311 -11.86 5.11 -11.68
CA GLN A 311 -10.69 4.24 -11.50
C GLN A 311 -9.79 4.66 -10.33
N GLY A 312 -10.24 5.60 -9.49
CA GLY A 312 -9.50 6.00 -8.28
C GLY A 312 -8.44 7.07 -8.49
N PHE A 313 -8.58 7.91 -9.52
CA PHE A 313 -7.70 9.07 -9.72
C PHE A 313 -8.42 10.38 -9.40
N ASN A 314 -7.87 11.13 -8.44
CA ASN A 314 -8.11 12.56 -8.32
C ASN A 314 -7.49 13.25 -9.53
N VAL A 315 -8.30 13.91 -10.35
CA VAL A 315 -7.84 14.55 -11.60
C VAL A 315 -7.86 16.06 -11.41
N LYS A 316 -6.72 16.71 -11.62
CA LYS A 316 -6.61 18.18 -11.57
C LYS A 316 -5.92 18.73 -12.82
N PHE A 317 -6.67 19.37 -13.71
CA PHE A 317 -6.10 19.99 -14.90
C PHE A 317 -5.29 21.24 -14.56
N ILE A 318 -4.12 21.36 -15.17
CA ILE A 318 -3.15 22.41 -14.89
C ILE A 318 -3.36 23.55 -15.89
N LYS A 319 -3.13 24.79 -15.46
CA LYS A 319 -3.13 25.93 -16.38
C LYS A 319 -1.88 25.87 -17.24
N GLU A 320 -2.05 25.90 -18.56
CA GLU A 320 -0.91 26.01 -19.47
C GLU A 320 -0.14 27.31 -19.21
N ILE A 321 1.11 27.19 -18.78
CA ILE A 321 2.03 28.30 -18.61
C ILE A 321 3.20 28.07 -19.57
N ASN A 322 3.43 29.03 -20.46
CA ASN A 322 4.59 29.03 -21.33
C ASN A 322 5.61 30.05 -20.80
N LYS A 323 6.42 29.64 -19.83
CA LYS A 323 7.49 30.47 -19.24
C LYS A 323 8.82 29.76 -19.46
N ASN A 324 9.78 30.43 -20.09
CA ASN A 324 11.14 29.93 -20.36
C ASN A 324 11.20 28.58 -21.13
N HIS A 325 10.30 28.37 -22.11
CA HIS A 325 10.26 27.17 -22.98
C HIS A 325 9.97 25.81 -22.30
N ILE A 326 9.69 25.78 -21.00
CA ILE A 326 9.20 24.57 -20.31
C ILE A 326 7.68 24.62 -20.32
N LYS A 327 7.04 23.69 -21.03
CA LYS A 327 5.58 23.56 -21.03
C LYS A 327 5.15 22.79 -19.79
N THR A 328 4.09 23.26 -19.16
CA THR A 328 3.46 22.54 -18.04
C THR A 328 2.76 21.28 -18.54
N PRO A 329 2.80 20.17 -17.78
CA PRO A 329 1.95 18.99 -18.01
C PRO A 329 0.47 19.36 -18.05
N ASP A 330 -0.37 18.48 -18.60
CA ASP A 330 -1.80 18.78 -18.77
C ASP A 330 -2.61 18.59 -17.48
N ALA A 331 -2.27 17.58 -16.66
CA ALA A 331 -3.01 17.29 -15.43
C ALA A 331 -2.15 16.62 -14.34
N TYR A 332 -2.59 16.75 -13.09
CA TYR A 332 -2.20 15.85 -12.02
C TYR A 332 -3.21 14.71 -11.88
N LEU A 333 -2.70 13.48 -11.73
CA LEU A 333 -3.44 12.30 -11.29
C LEU A 333 -2.89 11.90 -9.92
N ASN A 334 -3.67 12.09 -8.86
CA ASN A 334 -3.21 11.89 -7.46
C ASN A 334 -1.84 12.58 -7.20
N ASP A 335 -1.75 13.86 -7.54
CA ASP A 335 -0.57 14.72 -7.40
C ASP A 335 0.66 14.35 -8.27
N VAL A 336 0.56 13.31 -9.10
CA VAL A 336 1.58 12.97 -10.10
C VAL A 336 1.25 13.66 -11.42
N ALA A 337 2.23 14.31 -12.06
CA ALA A 337 2.00 15.05 -13.30
C ALA A 337 1.97 14.12 -14.54
N TRP A 338 1.00 14.31 -15.42
CA TRP A 338 0.79 13.55 -16.66
C TRP A 338 0.51 14.47 -17.85
N GLU A 339 1.06 14.12 -19.00
CA GLU A 339 0.70 14.72 -20.30
C GLU A 339 -0.41 13.87 -20.94
N PHE A 340 -1.52 14.49 -21.35
CA PHE A 340 -2.66 13.81 -21.96
C PHE A 340 -2.54 13.84 -23.49
N LYS A 341 -2.73 12.68 -24.13
CA LYS A 341 -2.73 12.53 -25.59
C LYS A 341 -3.96 11.75 -26.03
N ILE A 342 -4.90 12.48 -26.61
CA ILE A 342 -6.17 11.94 -27.09
C ILE A 342 -6.26 12.23 -28.59
N PRO A 343 -5.61 11.41 -29.44
CA PRO A 343 -5.55 11.67 -30.89
C PRO A 343 -6.93 11.57 -31.54
N ASP A 344 -7.24 12.52 -32.44
CA ASP A 344 -8.53 12.58 -33.16
C ASP A 344 -8.62 11.57 -34.31
N SER A 345 -7.49 11.11 -34.82
CA SER A 345 -7.40 10.16 -35.93
C SER A 345 -6.53 8.96 -35.56
N TRP A 346 -6.83 7.81 -36.14
CA TRP A 346 -6.02 6.60 -36.06
C TRP A 346 -5.53 6.20 -37.45
N ASN A 347 -4.21 6.22 -37.63
CA ASN A 347 -3.51 5.71 -38.80
C ASN A 347 -2.31 4.88 -38.33
N SER A 348 -2.62 3.73 -37.71
CA SER A 348 -1.67 2.73 -37.18
C SER A 348 -0.64 3.30 -36.18
N GLU A 349 0.48 2.58 -36.01
CA GLU A 349 1.61 2.88 -35.13
C GLU A 349 2.12 4.33 -35.24
N LYS A 350 2.10 4.90 -36.46
CA LYS A 350 2.53 6.29 -36.71
C LYS A 350 1.78 7.30 -35.82
N THR A 351 0.52 7.00 -35.47
CA THR A 351 -0.29 7.82 -34.58
C THR A 351 0.32 7.90 -33.18
N ILE A 352 0.67 6.74 -32.60
CA ILE A 352 1.27 6.66 -31.26
C ILE A 352 2.67 7.28 -31.27
N LYS A 353 3.50 6.94 -32.27
CA LYS A 353 4.84 7.53 -32.43
C LYS A 353 4.80 9.06 -32.44
N ASN A 354 3.82 9.64 -33.12
CA ASN A 354 3.63 11.09 -33.14
C ASN A 354 3.18 11.66 -31.78
N GLN A 355 2.41 10.90 -30.98
CA GLN A 355 2.04 11.35 -29.64
C GLN A 355 3.24 11.39 -28.69
N PHE A 356 4.12 10.37 -28.75
CA PHE A 356 5.37 10.33 -27.99
C PHE A 356 6.29 11.51 -28.34
N LYS A 357 6.47 11.79 -29.64
CA LYS A 357 7.22 12.99 -30.10
C LYS A 357 6.65 14.29 -29.52
N LYS A 358 5.32 14.43 -29.51
CA LYS A 358 4.64 15.63 -28.99
C LYS A 358 4.66 15.74 -27.46
N ALA A 359 5.08 14.71 -26.74
CA ALA A 359 5.22 14.72 -25.29
C ALA A 359 6.61 15.20 -24.82
N GLU A 360 7.56 15.36 -25.75
CA GLU A 360 8.89 15.88 -25.43
C GLU A 360 8.80 17.30 -24.85
N GLY A 361 9.55 17.56 -23.78
CA GLY A 361 9.62 18.89 -23.16
C GLY A 361 8.35 19.34 -22.42
N LYS A 362 7.43 18.42 -22.10
CA LYS A 362 6.17 18.72 -21.40
C LYS A 362 6.25 18.70 -19.87
N GLY A 363 7.47 18.66 -19.30
CA GLY A 363 7.68 18.76 -17.87
C GLY A 363 7.32 17.50 -17.06
N THR A 364 7.03 16.38 -17.73
CA THR A 364 6.83 15.06 -17.12
C THR A 364 7.33 13.96 -18.06
N SER A 365 7.76 12.83 -17.50
CA SER A 365 8.09 11.60 -18.23
C SER A 365 6.87 10.69 -18.46
N LYS A 366 5.69 11.09 -17.97
CA LYS A 366 4.49 10.24 -17.91
C LYS A 366 3.44 10.69 -18.91
N LEU A 367 2.94 9.73 -19.68
CA LEU A 367 2.00 9.97 -20.77
C LEU A 367 0.70 9.23 -20.54
N LEU A 368 -0.43 9.92 -20.64
CA LEU A 368 -1.74 9.31 -20.71
C LEU A 368 -2.21 9.28 -22.16
N ILE A 369 -2.53 8.10 -22.70
CA ILE A 369 -3.06 7.95 -24.06
C ILE A 369 -4.49 7.42 -23.98
N SER A 370 -5.40 7.94 -24.80
CA SER A 370 -6.75 7.39 -24.90
C SER A 370 -7.26 7.30 -26.33
N ASN A 371 -8.07 6.29 -26.60
CA ASN A 371 -8.88 6.16 -27.81
C ASN A 371 -10.20 6.97 -27.76
N GLU A 372 -10.41 7.84 -26.77
CA GLU A 372 -11.65 8.60 -26.58
C GLU A 372 -12.12 9.34 -27.83
N SER A 373 -11.22 9.92 -28.63
CA SER A 373 -11.61 10.67 -29.84
C SER A 373 -11.61 9.82 -31.11
N ASN A 374 -10.59 8.99 -31.34
CA ASN A 374 -10.47 8.22 -32.57
C ASN A 374 -11.25 6.90 -32.59
N LYS A 375 -11.69 6.41 -31.42
CA LYS A 375 -12.40 5.13 -31.23
C LYS A 375 -11.66 3.92 -31.83
N ALA A 376 -10.33 3.98 -31.90
CA ALA A 376 -9.51 2.91 -32.44
C ALA A 376 -9.57 1.65 -31.55
N PRO A 377 -9.32 0.45 -32.13
CA PRO A 377 -9.23 -0.78 -31.35
C PRO A 377 -8.13 -0.67 -30.28
N ALA A 378 -8.49 -0.94 -29.03
CA ALA A 378 -7.58 -0.83 -27.89
C ALA A 378 -6.31 -1.67 -28.07
N GLU A 379 -6.45 -2.93 -28.50
CA GLU A 379 -5.31 -3.83 -28.68
C GLU A 379 -4.29 -3.29 -29.69
N ALA A 380 -4.72 -2.74 -30.82
CA ALA A 380 -3.81 -2.15 -31.80
C ALA A 380 -3.07 -0.91 -31.26
N MET A 381 -3.72 -0.12 -30.38
CA MET A 381 -3.07 0.99 -29.70
C MET A 381 -2.09 0.50 -28.64
N LYS A 382 -2.45 -0.51 -27.84
CA LYS A 382 -1.60 -1.13 -26.82
C LYS A 382 -0.34 -1.73 -27.43
N GLU A 383 -0.45 -2.49 -28.52
CA GLU A 383 0.69 -3.03 -29.28
C GLU A 383 1.63 -1.92 -29.75
N SER A 384 1.06 -0.85 -30.31
CA SER A 384 1.85 0.31 -30.77
C SER A 384 2.54 1.02 -29.59
N ILE A 385 1.89 1.13 -28.43
CA ILE A 385 2.49 1.70 -27.21
C ILE A 385 3.64 0.83 -26.73
N GLN A 386 3.45 -0.49 -26.65
CA GLN A 386 4.49 -1.45 -26.25
C GLN A 386 5.75 -1.30 -27.11
N LEU A 387 5.60 -1.26 -28.44
CA LEU A 387 6.70 -1.04 -29.37
C LEU A 387 7.48 0.26 -29.09
N MET A 388 6.77 1.36 -28.77
CA MET A 388 7.43 2.63 -28.44
C MET A 388 8.18 2.57 -27.10
N MET A 389 7.63 1.85 -26.12
CA MET A 389 8.22 1.67 -24.80
C MET A 389 9.47 0.79 -24.82
N GLU A 390 9.54 -0.19 -25.73
CA GLU A 390 10.74 -1.01 -25.96
C GLU A 390 11.81 -0.28 -26.79
N SER A 391 11.40 0.67 -27.64
CA SER A 391 12.34 1.43 -28.46
C SER A 391 13.16 2.43 -27.65
N GLN A 392 14.36 2.76 -28.15
CA GLN A 392 15.23 3.81 -27.63
C GLN A 392 14.93 5.20 -28.23
N ASP A 393 13.90 5.32 -29.09
CA ASP A 393 13.56 6.60 -29.75
C ASP A 393 13.02 7.66 -28.76
N PHE A 394 12.48 7.22 -27.62
CA PHE A 394 11.77 8.07 -26.65
C PHE A 394 12.21 7.86 -25.20
N PRO A 395 13.52 8.01 -24.89
CA PRO A 395 14.06 7.66 -23.58
C PRO A 395 13.54 8.55 -22.44
N TYR A 396 12.99 9.73 -22.78
CA TYR A 396 12.40 10.67 -21.83
C TYR A 396 10.99 10.29 -21.34
N ILE A 397 10.36 9.25 -21.92
CA ILE A 397 9.10 8.68 -21.43
C ILE A 397 9.38 7.38 -20.69
N ASP A 398 9.10 7.37 -19.39
CA ASP A 398 9.29 6.21 -18.50
C ASP A 398 8.01 5.38 -18.34
N GLU A 399 6.86 6.01 -18.55
CA GLU A 399 5.58 5.42 -18.21
C GLU A 399 4.44 5.91 -19.11
N VAL A 400 3.58 4.98 -19.53
CA VAL A 400 2.35 5.27 -20.27
C VAL A 400 1.17 4.63 -19.56
N LEU A 401 0.10 5.39 -19.39
CA LEU A 401 -1.19 4.88 -18.95
C LEU A 401 -2.19 5.00 -20.11
N PHE A 402 -2.69 3.86 -20.58
CA PHE A 402 -3.67 3.81 -21.66
C PHE A 402 -5.08 3.68 -21.08
N TRP A 403 -5.99 4.59 -21.47
CA TRP A 403 -7.41 4.58 -21.14
C TRP A 403 -8.25 4.16 -22.34
N ASP A 404 -8.89 2.99 -22.24
CA ASP A 404 -9.88 2.54 -23.22
C ASP A 404 -11.25 3.12 -22.88
N SER A 405 -11.65 4.14 -23.63
CA SER A 405 -12.95 4.79 -23.48
C SER A 405 -14.16 3.89 -23.75
N LYS A 406 -13.96 2.73 -24.40
CA LYS A 406 -15.06 1.81 -24.72
C LYS A 406 -15.39 0.89 -23.53
N THR A 407 -14.37 0.38 -22.86
CA THR A 407 -14.51 -0.58 -21.75
C THR A 407 -14.41 0.10 -20.38
N GLY A 408 -13.79 1.28 -20.32
CA GLY A 408 -13.44 1.94 -19.07
C GLY A 408 -12.26 1.28 -18.36
N GLU A 409 -11.43 0.53 -19.09
CA GLU A 409 -10.27 -0.17 -18.55
C GLU A 409 -8.97 0.61 -18.76
N LEU A 410 -8.02 0.35 -17.88
CA LEU A 410 -6.67 0.91 -17.92
C LEU A 410 -5.65 -0.16 -18.29
N THR A 411 -4.58 0.26 -18.94
CA THR A 411 -3.38 -0.57 -19.14
C THR A 411 -2.14 0.28 -18.95
N ARG A 412 -1.22 -0.18 -18.10
CA ARG A 412 0.02 0.52 -17.78
C ARG A 412 1.19 -0.09 -18.51
N PHE A 413 2.04 0.77 -19.03
CA PHE A 413 3.31 0.42 -19.64
C PHE A 413 4.42 1.13 -18.90
N LYS A 414 5.51 0.42 -18.63
CA LYS A 414 6.69 0.96 -17.98
C LYS A 414 7.91 0.55 -18.77
N ARG A 415 8.85 1.47 -18.92
CA ARG A 415 10.17 1.14 -19.47
C ARG A 415 10.89 0.16 -18.53
N GLU A 416 11.66 -0.74 -19.11
CA GLU A 416 12.44 -1.75 -18.38
C GLU A 416 13.83 -1.26 -17.97
#